data_AF-A0A972VJW5-F1
#
_entry.id   AF-A0A972VJW5-F1
#
_cell.length_a   1.000
_cell.length_b   1.000
_cell.length_c   1.000
_cell.angle_alpha   90.00
_cell.angle_beta   90.00
_cell.angle_gamma   90.00
#
_symmetry.space_group_name_H-M   'P 1'
#
loop_
_entity.id
_entity.type
_entity.pdbx_description
1 polymer ?
#
loop_
_entity_poly.entity_id
_entity_poly.type
_entity_poly.pdbx_seq_one_letter_code
_entity_poly.pdbx_strand_id
1 'polypeptide(L)'
;MSVGQWLNSLTAVDHFIILGLFALACIFSWFTLNGLRQLYGNLQGQNRYVHEFRITPFPFLGIAILYTVIMYMLLGDLFTTFFSSLPAG
;
A
#
# COMPACT_ATOMS: atom_id res chain seq x y z
N MET A 1 -21.65 -4.11 11.33
CA MET A 1 -21.10 -2.86 10.76
C MET A 1 -20.66 -3.15 9.33
N SER A 2 -21.10 -2.37 8.34
CA SER A 2 -20.56 -2.48 6.98
C SER A 2 -19.23 -1.74 6.86
N VAL A 3 -18.40 -2.09 5.87
CA VAL A 3 -17.10 -1.42 5.62
C VAL A 3 -17.30 0.09 5.43
N GLY A 4 -18.36 0.50 4.73
CA GLY A 4 -18.67 1.91 4.52
C GLY A 4 -19.09 2.64 5.80
N GLN A 5 -19.84 1.98 6.69
CA GLN A 5 -20.18 2.55 8.00
C GLN A 5 -18.95 2.65 8.91
N TRP A 6 -18.06 1.66 8.87
CA TRP A 6 -16.79 1.70 9.59
C TRP A 6 -15.95 2.87 9.09
N LEU A 7 -15.77 3.02 7.78
CA LEU A 7 -15.00 4.12 7.19
C LEU A 7 -15.55 5.49 7.58
N ASN A 8 -16.88 5.67 7.54
CA ASN A 8 -17.50 6.95 7.90
C ASN A 8 -17.48 7.23 9.42
N SER A 9 -17.26 6.21 10.25
CA SER A 9 -17.12 6.39 11.70
C SER A 9 -15.73 6.87 12.13
N LEU A 10 -14.76 6.90 11.21
CA LEU A 10 -13.39 7.35 11.49
C LEU A 10 -13.30 8.86 11.65
N THR A 11 -12.42 9.30 12.54
CA THR A 11 -12.11 10.71 12.75
C THR A 11 -11.38 11.29 11.52
N ALA A 12 -11.40 12.62 11.35
CA ALA A 12 -10.64 13.26 10.27
C ALA A 12 -9.14 12.93 10.32
N VAL A 13 -8.57 12.83 11.53
CA VAL A 13 -7.16 12.45 11.74
C VAL A 13 -6.89 11.02 11.23
N ASP A 14 -7.79 10.08 11.51
CA ASP A 14 -7.65 8.68 11.08
C ASP A 14 -7.67 8.56 9.55
N HIS A 15 -8.50 9.36 8.88
CA HIS A 15 -8.50 9.45 7.42
C HIS A 15 -7.17 9.94 6.85
N PHE A 16 -6.54 10.95 7.46
CA PHE A 16 -5.22 11.43 7.04
C PHE A 16 -4.13 10.37 7.26
N ILE A 17 -4.19 9.63 8.37
CA ILE A 17 -3.25 8.53 8.65
C ILE A 17 -3.36 7.44 7.58
N ILE A 18 -4.59 7.00 7.28
CA ILE A 18 -4.85 5.98 6.24
C ILE A 18 -4.38 6.47 4.87
N LEU A 19 -4.62 7.74 4.53
CA LEU A 19 -4.17 8.32 3.27
C LEU A 19 -2.64 8.38 3.18
N GLY A 20 -1.95 8.72 4.27
CA GLY A 20 -0.49 8.67 4.36
C GLY A 20 0.05 7.24 4.20
N LEU A 21 -0.56 6.27 4.88
CA LEU A 21 -0.26 4.84 4.73
C LEU A 21 -0.46 4.37 3.29
N PHE A 22 -1.53 4.79 2.63
CA PHE A 22 -1.82 4.45 1.25
C PHE A 22 -0.78 5.03 0.28
N ALA A 23 -0.35 6.28 0.48
CA ALA A 23 0.71 6.88 -0.31
C ALA A 23 2.04 6.11 -0.15
N LEU A 24 2.36 5.69 1.08
CA LEU A 24 3.54 4.87 1.37
C LEU A 24 3.43 3.49 0.72
N ALA A 25 2.25 2.87 0.79
CA ALA A 25 1.97 1.59 0.16
C ALA A 25 2.06 1.65 -1.38
N CYS A 26 1.71 2.76 -2.01
CA CYS A 26 1.95 3.00 -3.44
C CYS A 26 3.44 2.96 -3.80
N ILE A 27 4.31 3.52 -2.95
CA ILE A 27 5.76 3.45 -3.15
C ILE A 27 6.24 1.99 -3.07
N PHE A 28 5.79 1.23 -2.07
CA PHE A 28 6.10 -0.20 -1.96
C PHE A 28 5.58 -0.99 -3.16
N SER A 29 4.35 -0.73 -3.60
CA SER A 29 3.77 -1.35 -4.79
C SER A 29 4.61 -1.09 -6.03
N TRP A 30 5.10 0.14 -6.21
CA TRP A 30 6.00 0.51 -7.30
C TRP A 30 7.32 -0.28 -7.25
N PHE A 31 7.95 -0.36 -6.08
CA PHE A 31 9.18 -1.16 -5.89
C PHE A 31 8.94 -2.64 -6.19
N THR A 32 7.87 -3.21 -5.65
CA THR A 32 7.51 -4.62 -5.87
C THR A 32 7.30 -4.90 -7.34
N LEU A 33 6.52 -4.09 -8.06
CA LEU A 33 6.26 -4.28 -9.49
C LEU A 33 7.50 -4.10 -10.35
N ASN A 34 8.38 -3.16 -10.03
CA ASN A 34 9.67 -3.02 -10.70
C ASN A 34 10.59 -4.22 -10.43
N GLY A 35 10.60 -4.72 -9.20
CA GLY A 35 11.33 -5.95 -8.83
C GLY A 35 10.81 -7.17 -9.60
N LEU A 36 9.49 -7.33 -9.70
CA LEU A 36 8.85 -8.37 -10.52
C LEU A 36 9.22 -8.22 -12.01
N ARG A 37 9.20 -7.01 -12.55
CA ARG A 37 9.61 -6.74 -13.93
C ARG A 37 11.07 -7.14 -14.17
N GLN A 38 11.97 -6.80 -13.25
CA GLN A 38 13.38 -7.16 -13.36
C GLN A 38 13.60 -8.67 -13.22
N LEU A 39 12.93 -9.31 -12.25
CA LEU A 39 12.97 -10.77 -12.06
C LEU A 39 12.47 -11.50 -13.30
N TYR A 40 11.34 -11.07 -13.85
CA TYR A 40 10.77 -11.62 -15.09
C TYR A 40 11.78 -11.52 -16.25
N GLY A 41 12.40 -10.34 -16.44
CA GLY A 41 13.44 -10.15 -17.44
C GLY A 41 14.67 -11.06 -17.24
N ASN A 42 15.13 -11.24 -16.00
CA ASN A 42 16.26 -12.11 -15.69
C ASN A 42 15.96 -13.59 -15.97
N LEU A 43 14.75 -14.05 -15.67
CA LEU A 43 14.33 -15.44 -15.88
C LEU A 43 14.15 -15.80 -17.36
N GLN A 44 13.79 -14.83 -18.20
CA GLN A 44 13.53 -15.08 -19.62
C GLN A 44 14.77 -15.05 -20.51
N GLY A 45 15.91 -14.60 -20.00
CA GLY A 45 17.16 -14.47 -20.77
C GLY A 45 17.04 -13.45 -21.92
N GLN A 46 18.09 -13.32 -22.74
CA GLN A 46 18.14 -12.38 -23.88
C GLN A 46 17.22 -12.81 -25.06
N ASN A 47 16.01 -13.30 -24.80
CA ASN A 47 15.10 -13.75 -25.84
C ASN A 47 14.44 -12.55 -26.53
N ARG A 48 14.72 -12.38 -27.83
CA ARG A 48 14.32 -11.22 -28.64
C ARG A 48 12.81 -11.12 -28.92
N TYR A 49 12.02 -12.11 -28.49
CA TYR A 49 10.57 -12.22 -28.70
C TYR A 49 9.75 -12.17 -27.41
N VAL A 50 10.35 -11.79 -26.28
CA VAL A 50 9.66 -11.70 -24.99
C VAL A 50 8.68 -10.53 -25.01
N HIS A 51 7.45 -10.80 -24.60
CA HIS A 51 6.45 -9.77 -24.40
C HIS A 51 6.86 -8.88 -23.22
N GLU A 52 6.96 -7.57 -23.43
CA GLU A 52 7.31 -6.64 -22.36
C GLU A 52 6.33 -6.75 -21.19
N PHE A 53 6.85 -6.87 -19.97
CA PHE A 53 6.02 -6.86 -18.78
C PHE A 53 5.40 -5.46 -18.58
N ARG A 54 4.12 -5.35 -18.95
CA ARG A 54 3.34 -4.12 -18.83
C ARG A 54 2.73 -4.02 -17.43
N ILE A 55 3.24 -3.07 -16.66
CA ILE A 55 2.64 -2.70 -15.37
C ILE A 55 1.39 -1.88 -15.68
N THR A 56 0.21 -2.49 -15.50
CA THR A 56 -1.08 -1.82 -15.63
C THR A 56 -1.49 -1.17 -14.30
N PRO A 57 -2.42 -0.19 -14.31
CA PRO A 57 -2.84 0.47 -13.07
C PRO A 57 -3.54 -0.46 -12.07
N PHE A 58 -4.19 -1.52 -12.55
CA PHE A 58 -4.89 -2.49 -11.70
C PHE A 58 -3.99 -3.25 -10.71
N PRO A 59 -2.93 -3.95 -11.13
CA PRO A 59 -2.02 -4.61 -10.21
C PRO A 59 -1.28 -3.62 -9.30
N PHE A 60 -0.97 -2.41 -9.80
CA PHE A 60 -0.39 -1.35 -8.98
C PHE A 60 -1.29 -0.97 -7.81
N LEU A 61 -2.55 -0.64 -8.09
CA LEU A 61 -3.51 -0.27 -7.06
C LEU A 61 -3.87 -1.47 -6.16
N GLY A 62 -4.03 -2.66 -6.74
CA GLY A 62 -4.34 -3.87 -5.99
C GLY A 62 -3.27 -4.19 -4.94
N ILE A 63 -1.99 -4.17 -5.34
CA ILE A 63 -0.86 -4.39 -4.43
C ILE A 63 -0.77 -3.25 -3.39
N ALA A 64 -0.99 -2.00 -3.80
CA ALA A 64 -0.97 -0.86 -2.89
C ALA A 64 -2.06 -0.97 -1.80
N ILE A 65 -3.29 -1.38 -2.16
CA ILE A 65 -4.37 -1.60 -1.19
C ILE A 65 -3.99 -2.71 -0.20
N LEU A 66 -3.44 -3.83 -0.70
CA LEU A 66 -2.98 -4.92 0.17
C LEU A 66 -1.90 -4.45 1.14
N TYR A 67 -0.89 -3.72 0.66
CA TYR A 67 0.14 -3.16 1.53
C TYR A 67 -0.43 -2.17 2.54
N THR A 68 -1.42 -1.36 2.16
CA THR A 68 -2.08 -0.43 3.08
C THR A 68 -2.73 -1.16 4.25
N VAL A 69 -3.46 -2.25 3.96
CA VAL A 69 -4.09 -3.08 5.00
C VAL A 69 -3.03 -3.71 5.91
N ILE A 70 -1.98 -4.31 5.33
CA ILE A 70 -0.90 -4.93 6.09
C ILE A 70 -0.20 -3.90 6.97
N MET A 71 0.14 -2.73 6.43
CA MET A 71 0.80 -1.67 7.19
C MET A 71 -0.10 -1.13 8.29
N TYR A 72 -1.40 -0.96 8.04
CA TYR A 72 -2.35 -0.54 9.06
C TYR A 72 -2.46 -1.58 10.18
N MET A 73 -2.46 -2.88 9.87
CA MET A 73 -2.46 -3.93 10.90
C MET A 73 -1.17 -3.96 11.71
N LEU A 74 -0.01 -3.69 11.09
CA LEU A 74 1.29 -3.72 11.76
C LEU A 74 1.55 -2.45 12.59
N LEU A 75 1.11 -1.29 12.11
CA LEU A 75 1.42 0.02 12.69
C LEU A 75 0.24 0.63 13.42
N GLY A 76 -0.97 0.09 13.27
CA GLY A 76 -2.20 0.63 13.86
C GLY A 76 -2.10 0.80 15.37
N ASP A 77 -1.59 -0.20 16.07
CA ASP A 77 -1.38 -0.16 17.53
C ASP A 77 -0.30 0.86 17.94
N LEU A 78 0.71 1.07 17.08
CA LEU A 78 1.75 2.05 17.31
C LEU A 78 1.21 3.47 17.14
N PHE A 79 0.36 3.70 16.12
CA PHE A 79 -0.31 4.97 15.92
C PHE A 79 -1.28 5.28 17.06
N THR A 80 -2.12 4.34 17.48
CA THR A 80 -3.08 4.59 18.58
C THR A 80 -2.36 4.91 19.90
N THR A 81 -1.27 4.21 20.20
CA THR A 81 -0.42 4.51 21.37
C THR A 81 0.27 5.87 21.25
N PHE A 82 0.79 6.20 20.08
CA PHE A 82 1.45 7.48 19.84
C PHE A 82 0.48 8.66 19.97
N PHE A 83 -0.71 8.57 19.37
CA PHE A 83 -1.71 9.64 19.45
C PHE A 83 -2.35 9.78 20.83
N SER A 84 -2.52 8.68 21.57
CA SER A 84 -3.02 8.75 22.96
C SER A 84 -2.01 9.32 23.96
N SER A 85 -0.71 9.30 23.62
CA SER A 85 0.35 9.88 24.45
C SER A 85 0.66 11.36 24.17
N LEU A 86 0.08 11.92 23.10
CA LEU A 86 0.15 13.36 22.83
C LEU A 86 -0.74 14.11 23.83
N PRO A 87 -0.21 15.11 24.58
CA PRO A 87 -1.04 15.93 25.44
C PRO A 87 -2.10 16.63 24.58
N ALA A 88 -3.37 16.47 24.97
CA ALA A 88 -4.47 17.23 24.39
C ALA A 88 -4.21 18.72 24.65
N GLY A 89 -3.74 19.41 23.61
CA GLY A 89 -3.62 20.87 23.59
C GLY A 89 -4.98 21.54 23.45
#